data_AF-A0A271JB52-F1
#
_entry.id   AF-A0A271JB52-F1
#
_cell.length_a   1.000
_cell.length_b   1.000
_cell.length_c   1.000
_cell.angle_alpha   90.00
_cell.angle_beta   90.00
_cell.angle_gamma   90.00
#
_symmetry.space_group_name_H-M   'P 1'
#
loop_
_entity.id
_entity.type
_entity.pdbx_description
1 polymer ?
#
loop_
_entity_poly.entity_id
_entity_poly.type
_entity_poly.pdbx_seq_one_letter_code
_entity_poly.pdbx_strand_id
1 'polypeptide(L)'
;MPYTPRPIPTDHVALPSRLVGLAEQLAKHVHDVWAEGRLAEGWTYGERRDDEAKTHPGLVPYADLSEAEKDYDRRTAEGTLKAVLALGYTILPPDAP
;
A
#
# COMPACT_ATOMS: atom_id res chain seq x y z
N MET A 1 -5.88 20.83 20.95
CA MET A 1 -4.53 20.83 20.37
C MET A 1 -4.63 20.26 18.96
N PRO A 2 -4.03 20.88 17.93
CA PRO A 2 -4.06 20.31 16.58
C PRO A 2 -3.20 19.04 16.52
N TYR A 3 -3.64 18.07 15.72
CA TYR A 3 -2.88 16.85 15.46
C TYR A 3 -1.53 17.19 14.80
N THR A 4 -0.43 16.60 15.27
CA THR A 4 0.91 16.74 14.68
C THR A 4 1.47 15.35 14.38
N PRO A 5 1.52 14.92 13.11
CA PRO A 5 2.04 13.60 12.75
C PRO A 5 3.53 13.49 13.07
N ARG A 6 3.96 12.31 13.52
CA ARG A 6 5.37 11.98 13.83
C ARG A 6 5.69 10.59 13.26
N PRO A 7 5.88 10.45 11.93
CA PRO A 7 6.23 9.17 11.33
C PRO A 7 7.62 8.71 11.80
N ILE A 8 7.87 7.40 11.72
CA ILE A 8 9.21 6.84 11.97
C ILE A 8 10.17 7.39 10.91
N PRO A 9 11.31 8.01 11.29
CA PRO A 9 12.30 8.46 10.33
C PRO A 9 12.89 7.27 9.57
N THR A 10 12.81 7.29 8.25
CA THR A 10 13.30 6.19 7.39
C THR A 10 14.33 6.64 6.35
N ASP A 11 14.72 7.92 6.36
CA ASP A 11 15.67 8.50 5.39
C ASP A 11 17.05 7.83 5.42
N HIS A 12 17.42 7.26 6.57
CA HIS A 12 18.67 6.53 6.77
C HIS A 12 18.58 5.04 6.40
N VAL A 13 17.40 4.55 6.01
CA VAL A 13 17.15 3.14 5.69
C VAL A 13 16.95 2.96 4.19
N ALA A 14 17.92 2.29 3.57
CA ALA A 14 17.76 1.79 2.21
C ALA A 14 16.94 0.49 2.22
N LEU A 15 15.95 0.38 1.34
CA LEU A 15 15.21 -0.86 1.17
C LEU A 15 16.10 -1.86 0.39
N PRO A 16 16.41 -3.04 0.95
CA PRO A 16 17.17 -4.05 0.22
C PRO A 16 16.45 -4.50 -1.05
N SER A 17 17.18 -4.74 -2.14
CA SER A 17 16.62 -5.17 -3.43
C SER A 17 15.73 -6.41 -3.33
N ARG A 18 16.11 -7.36 -2.46
CA ARG A 18 15.32 -8.58 -2.17
C ARG A 18 13.90 -8.29 -1.65
N LEU A 19 13.66 -7.11 -1.06
CA LEU A 19 12.37 -6.71 -0.52
C LEU A 19 11.53 -5.88 -1.50
N VAL A 20 12.07 -5.49 -2.66
CA VAL A 20 11.31 -4.73 -3.68
C VAL A 20 10.14 -5.57 -4.21
N GLY A 21 10.38 -6.85 -4.53
CA GLY A 21 9.30 -7.75 -4.94
C GLY A 21 8.28 -8.04 -3.83
N LEU A 22 8.69 -7.96 -2.56
CA LEU A 22 7.76 -8.03 -1.43
C LEU A 22 6.92 -6.76 -1.33
N ALA A 23 7.51 -5.58 -1.53
CA ALA A 23 6.80 -4.30 -1.50
C ALA A 23 5.67 -4.27 -2.55
N GLU A 24 5.91 -4.75 -3.77
CA GLU A 24 4.88 -4.82 -4.83
C GLU A 24 3.72 -5.74 -4.44
N GLN A 25 4.03 -6.92 -3.87
CA GLN A 25 3.01 -7.85 -3.40
C GLN A 25 2.19 -7.26 -2.24
N LEU A 26 2.82 -6.52 -1.34
CA LEU A 26 2.14 -5.83 -0.24
C LEU A 26 1.27 -4.67 -0.75
N ALA A 27 1.74 -3.90 -1.73
CA ALA A 27 0.95 -2.85 -2.38
C ALA A 27 -0.34 -3.44 -2.99
N LYS A 28 -0.20 -4.51 -3.79
CA LYS A 28 -1.35 -5.25 -4.34
C LYS A 28 -2.28 -5.78 -3.25
N HIS A 29 -1.71 -6.39 -2.20
CA HIS A 29 -2.51 -6.96 -1.12
C HIS A 29 -3.34 -5.89 -0.38
N VAL A 30 -2.74 -4.74 -0.07
CA VAL A 30 -3.45 -3.63 0.58
C VAL A 30 -4.57 -3.09 -0.30
N HIS A 31 -4.32 -2.95 -1.61
CA HIS A 31 -5.36 -2.59 -2.57
C HIS A 31 -6.52 -3.59 -2.57
N ASP A 32 -6.22 -4.88 -2.65
CA ASP A 32 -7.23 -5.94 -2.65
C ASP A 32 -8.08 -5.91 -1.37
N VAL A 33 -7.44 -5.70 -0.20
CA VAL A 33 -8.14 -5.57 1.10
C VAL A 33 -9.04 -4.32 1.14
N TRP A 34 -8.56 -3.19 0.64
CA TRP A 34 -9.37 -1.97 0.54
C TRP A 34 -10.57 -2.18 -0.39
N ALA A 35 -10.35 -2.79 -1.55
CA ALA A 35 -11.38 -3.05 -2.54
C ALA A 35 -12.44 -4.02 -1.99
N GLU A 36 -12.02 -5.10 -1.33
CA GLU A 36 -12.93 -6.05 -0.65
C GLU A 36 -13.84 -5.33 0.36
N GLY A 37 -13.26 -4.50 1.24
CA GLY A 37 -14.03 -3.74 2.22
C GLY A 37 -15.04 -2.78 1.57
N ARG A 38 -14.64 -2.08 0.50
CA ARG A 38 -15.53 -1.19 -0.24
C ARG A 38 -16.66 -1.93 -0.94
N LEU A 39 -16.37 -3.06 -1.59
CA LEU A 39 -17.40 -3.89 -2.19
C LEU A 39 -18.39 -4.40 -1.13
N ALA A 40 -17.91 -4.81 0.05
CA ALA A 40 -18.77 -5.24 1.16
C ALA A 40 -19.67 -4.11 1.71
N GLU A 41 -19.19 -2.86 1.66
CA GLU A 41 -19.97 -1.65 2.00
C GLU A 41 -20.97 -1.24 0.90
N GLY A 42 -21.04 -1.98 -0.21
CA GLY A 42 -21.92 -1.73 -1.34
C GLY A 42 -21.37 -0.71 -2.35
N TRP A 43 -20.06 -0.45 -2.34
CA TRP A 43 -19.43 0.34 -3.39
C TRP A 43 -19.30 -0.46 -4.69
N THR A 44 -19.29 0.25 -5.80
CA THR A 44 -19.13 -0.32 -7.14
C THR A 44 -18.14 0.49 -7.96
N TYR A 45 -17.67 -0.08 -9.07
CA TYR A 45 -16.85 0.68 -10.02
C TYR A 45 -17.63 1.85 -10.61
N GLY A 46 -16.97 2.99 -10.79
CA GLY A 46 -17.44 4.10 -11.61
C GLY A 46 -16.27 5.00 -12.03
N GLU A 47 -16.38 5.66 -13.17
CA GLU A 47 -15.29 6.47 -13.76
C GLU A 47 -14.80 7.60 -12.85
N ARG A 48 -15.62 8.03 -11.90
CA ARG A 48 -15.32 9.09 -10.93
C ARG A 48 -15.79 8.64 -9.56
N ARG A 49 -15.16 9.18 -8.52
CA ARG A 49 -15.62 8.95 -7.14
C ARG A 49 -16.93 9.70 -6.90
N ASP A 50 -17.93 8.97 -6.42
CA ASP A 50 -19.21 9.49 -5.96
C ASP A 50 -19.59 8.77 -4.66
N ASP A 51 -19.63 9.51 -3.55
CA ASP A 51 -19.86 8.93 -2.23
C ASP A 51 -21.36 8.63 -1.99
N GLU A 52 -22.27 9.34 -2.68
CA GLU A 52 -23.72 9.12 -2.57
C GLU A 52 -24.13 7.89 -3.37
N ALA A 53 -23.67 7.79 -4.63
CA ALA A 53 -23.87 6.62 -5.48
C ALA A 53 -22.95 5.45 -5.11
N LYS A 54 -22.00 5.65 -4.19
CA LYS A 54 -20.96 4.70 -3.78
C LYS A 54 -20.18 4.13 -4.96
N THR A 55 -19.64 5.00 -5.81
CA THR A 55 -18.77 4.60 -6.91
C THR A 55 -17.34 5.07 -6.72
N HIS A 56 -16.36 4.27 -7.16
CA HIS A 56 -14.95 4.64 -7.10
C HIS A 56 -14.16 4.09 -8.31
N PRO A 57 -13.28 4.89 -8.95
CA PRO A 57 -12.54 4.45 -10.14
C PRO A 57 -11.52 3.36 -9.84
N GLY A 58 -10.93 3.40 -8.65
CA GLY A 58 -9.99 2.38 -8.19
C GLY A 58 -10.58 1.00 -7.90
N LEU A 59 -11.90 0.78 -7.99
CA LEU A 59 -12.50 -0.55 -7.81
C LEU A 59 -12.31 -1.43 -9.06
N VAL A 60 -11.04 -1.66 -9.39
CA VAL A 60 -10.53 -2.47 -10.48
C VAL A 60 -9.38 -3.34 -9.96
N PRO A 61 -8.96 -4.41 -10.67
CA PRO A 61 -7.77 -5.16 -10.32
C PRO A 61 -6.55 -4.24 -10.19
N TYR A 62 -5.66 -4.51 -9.24
CA TYR A 62 -4.44 -3.71 -9.02
C TYR A 62 -3.62 -3.48 -10.30
N ALA A 63 -3.57 -4.48 -11.20
CA ALA A 63 -2.86 -4.38 -12.48
C ALA A 63 -3.44 -3.29 -13.42
N ASP A 64 -4.71 -2.96 -13.28
CA ASP A 64 -5.45 -2.02 -14.11
C ASP A 64 -5.50 -0.60 -13.52
N LEU A 65 -4.97 -0.40 -12.31
CA LEU A 65 -4.80 0.93 -11.72
C LEU A 65 -3.88 1.81 -12.57
N SER A 66 -4.06 3.12 -12.43
CA SER A 66 -3.11 4.07 -12.99
C SER A 66 -1.74 3.91 -12.32
N GLU A 67 -0.67 4.21 -13.05
CA GLU A 67 0.68 4.16 -12.47
C GLU A 67 0.88 5.14 -11.31
N ALA A 68 0.11 6.23 -11.27
CA ALA A 68 0.13 7.17 -10.15
C ALA A 68 -0.47 6.56 -8.87
N GLU A 69 -1.55 5.80 -8.98
CA GLU A 69 -2.16 5.09 -7.85
C GLU A 69 -1.25 3.96 -7.37
N LYS A 70 -0.75 3.12 -8.30
CA LYS A 70 0.21 2.06 -7.95
C LYS A 70 1.47 2.63 -7.28
N ASP A 71 1.97 3.77 -7.76
CA ASP A 71 3.13 4.43 -7.14
C ASP A 71 2.85 4.89 -5.71
N TYR A 72 1.64 5.38 -5.43
CA TYR A 72 1.22 5.71 -4.06
C TYR A 72 1.20 4.46 -3.16
N ASP A 73 0.64 3.35 -3.64
CA ASP A 73 0.58 2.10 -2.90
C ASP A 73 1.98 1.52 -2.66
N ARG A 74 2.83 1.50 -3.70
CA ARG A 74 4.23 1.11 -3.61
C ARG A 74 4.99 1.93 -2.57
N ARG A 75 4.89 3.27 -2.62
CA ARG A 75 5.56 4.15 -1.64
C ARG A 75 5.09 3.87 -0.21
N THR A 76 3.82 3.55 -0.04
CA THR A 76 3.26 3.21 1.27
C THR A 76 3.80 1.86 1.77
N ALA A 77 3.84 0.84 0.90
CA ALA A 77 4.41 -0.46 1.22
C ALA A 77 5.92 -0.38 1.53
N GLU A 78 6.70 0.31 0.68
CA GLU A 78 8.13 0.53 0.87
C GLU A 78 8.43 1.31 2.15
N GLY A 79 7.69 2.39 2.43
CA GLY A 79 7.82 3.17 3.66
C GLY A 79 7.56 2.32 4.91
N THR A 80 6.56 1.44 4.84
CA THR A 80 6.26 0.48 5.92
C THR A 80 7.40 -0.50 6.14
N LEU A 81 7.94 -1.09 5.07
CA LEU A 81 9.09 -2.00 5.17
C LEU A 81 10.33 -1.29 5.73
N LYS A 82 10.62 -0.07 5.27
CA LYS A 82 11.73 0.73 5.82
C LYS A 82 11.52 1.04 7.29
N ALA A 83 10.30 1.31 7.73
CA ALA A 83 9.99 1.53 9.15
C ALA A 83 10.24 0.27 9.98
N VAL A 84 9.86 -0.91 9.49
CA VAL A 84 10.18 -2.20 10.16
C VAL A 84 11.70 -2.37 10.32
N LEU A 85 12.48 -2.08 9.27
CA LEU A 85 13.94 -2.15 9.33
C LEU A 85 14.54 -1.09 10.28
N ALA A 86 14.01 0.15 10.28
CA ALA A 86 14.42 1.22 11.18
C ALA A 86 14.19 0.87 12.66
N LEU A 87 13.16 0.07 12.94
CA LEU A 87 12.86 -0.47 14.27
C LEU A 87 13.76 -1.65 14.68
N GLY A 88 14.71 -2.06 13.83
CA GLY A 88 15.70 -3.10 14.14
C GLY A 88 15.28 -4.52 13.77
N TYR A 89 14.15 -4.70 13.07
CA TYR A 89 13.72 -6.01 12.60
C TYR A 89 14.42 -6.41 11.30
N THR A 90 14.56 -7.72 11.09
CA THR A 90 15.06 -8.28 9.84
C THR A 90 13.97 -9.10 9.16
N ILE A 91 13.80 -8.90 7.85
CA ILE A 91 12.89 -9.67 7.01
C ILE A 91 13.72 -10.58 6.11
N LEU A 92 13.49 -11.89 6.25
CA LEU A 92 14.12 -12.96 5.48
C LEU A 92 13.05 -13.85 4.86
N PRO A 93 13.19 -14.29 3.59
CA PRO A 93 12.36 -15.36 3.07
C PRO A 93 12.61 -16.67 3.85
N PRO A 94 11.65 -17.60 3.86
CA PRO A 94 11.76 -18.86 4.61
C PRO A 94 13.03 -19.66 4.30
N ASP A 95 13.51 -19.57 3.06
CA ASP A 95 14.69 -20.31 2.57
C ASP A 95 15.97 -19.47 2.56
N ALA A 96 16.02 -18.34 3.29
CA ALA A 96 17.27 -17.61 3.47
C ALA A 96 18.24 -18.43 4.34
N PRO A 97 19.49 -18.63 3.91
CA PRO A 97 20.50 -19.35 4.71
C PRO A 97 20.84 -18.65 6.02
#